data_AF-A0A847EIB5-F1
#
_entry.id   AF-A0A847EIB5-F1
#
_cell.length_a   1.000
_cell.length_b   1.000
_cell.length_c   1.000
_cell.angle_alpha   90.00
_cell.angle_beta   90.00
_cell.angle_gamma   90.00
#
_symmetry.space_group_name_H-M   'P 1'
#
loop_
_entity.id
_entity.type
_entity.pdbx_description
1 polymer ?
#
loop_
_entity_poly.entity_id
_entity_poly.type
_entity_poly.pdbx_seq_one_letter_code
_entity_poly.pdbx_strand_id
1 'polypeptide(L)'
;MESYSIEPQYTTHEHTGRCVRCQAEHEMNNCLMALLGEDGDDNTEEAERKFQALLAFLKSPESQKLVNESERLMSEGRKVNIRLYVEGDEAKYELEVE
;
A
#
# COMPACT_ATOMS: atom_id res chain seq x y z
N MET A 1 7.66 5.46 -14.61
CA MET A 1 6.75 5.65 -13.47
C MET A 1 7.21 4.70 -12.39
N GLU A 2 7.61 5.22 -11.25
CA GLU A 2 7.93 4.39 -10.09
C GLU A 2 6.62 3.85 -9.51
N SER A 3 6.57 2.54 -9.31
CA SER A 3 5.46 1.84 -8.70
C SER A 3 5.94 1.14 -7.44
N TYR A 4 5.04 1.00 -6.48
CA TYR A 4 5.33 0.44 -5.17
C TYR A 4 4.37 -0.73 -4.88
N SER A 5 4.89 -1.85 -4.38
CA SER A 5 4.11 -3.05 -4.08
C SER A 5 3.68 -3.10 -2.61
N ILE A 6 2.36 -3.21 -2.39
CA ILE A 6 1.75 -3.63 -1.14
C ILE A 6 1.50 -5.14 -1.22
N GLU A 7 2.05 -5.87 -0.25
CA GLU A 7 1.81 -7.29 -0.08
C GLU A 7 0.92 -7.51 1.16
N PRO A 8 -0.42 -7.47 1.01
CA PRO A 8 -1.31 -7.79 2.10
C PRO A 8 -1.17 -9.26 2.51
N GLN A 9 -1.40 -9.53 3.78
CA GLN A 9 -1.42 -10.89 4.32
C GLN A 9 -2.75 -11.13 5.04
N TYR A 10 -3.38 -12.27 4.78
CA TYR A 10 -4.59 -12.67 5.49
C TYR A 10 -4.26 -13.14 6.89
N THR A 11 -5.06 -12.72 7.87
CA THR A 11 -4.93 -13.27 9.23
C THR A 11 -5.41 -14.71 9.24
N THR A 12 -4.50 -15.62 9.55
CA THR A 12 -4.82 -17.03 9.82
C THR A 12 -4.79 -17.26 11.33
N HIS A 13 -5.23 -18.44 11.76
CA HIS A 13 -5.10 -18.87 13.16
C HIS A 13 -3.64 -18.90 13.66
N GLU A 14 -2.67 -18.94 12.74
CA GLU A 14 -1.25 -19.07 13.02
C GLU A 14 -0.49 -17.75 12.84
N HIS A 15 -0.99 -16.81 12.04
CA HIS A 15 -0.34 -15.54 11.73
C HIS A 15 -1.33 -14.37 11.69
N THR A 16 -1.01 -13.29 12.40
CA THR A 16 -1.76 -12.02 12.29
C THR A 16 -1.30 -11.29 11.02
N GLY A 17 -2.04 -11.50 9.92
CA GLY A 17 -1.82 -10.83 8.66
C GLY A 17 -2.39 -9.41 8.64
N ARG A 18 -1.72 -8.49 7.93
CA ARG A 18 -2.22 -7.13 7.71
C ARG A 18 -3.02 -7.07 6.43
N CYS A 19 -4.26 -6.60 6.52
CA CYS A 19 -5.06 -6.27 5.33
C CYS A 19 -4.41 -5.11 4.56
N VAL A 20 -4.86 -4.90 3.32
CA VAL A 20 -4.35 -3.85 2.42
C VAL A 20 -4.28 -2.48 3.10
N ARG A 21 -5.32 -2.12 3.87
CA ARG A 21 -5.36 -0.84 4.59
C ARG A 21 -4.30 -0.76 5.70
N CYS A 22 -4.20 -1.79 6.54
CA CYS A 22 -3.21 -1.82 7.62
C CYS A 22 -1.78 -1.80 7.09
N GLN A 23 -1.53 -2.45 5.95
CA GLN A 23 -0.22 -2.43 5.30
C GLN A 23 0.07 -1.06 4.68
N ALA A 24 -0.91 -0.43 4.02
CA ALA A 24 -0.78 0.93 3.50
C ALA A 24 -0.52 1.97 4.62
N GLU A 25 -1.23 1.89 5.75
CA GLU A 25 -1.03 2.77 6.91
C GLU A 25 0.35 2.57 7.55
N HIS A 26 0.83 1.32 7.63
CA HIS A 26 2.16 1.02 8.14
C HIS A 26 3.26 1.65 7.27
N GLU A 27 3.12 1.54 5.95
CA GLU A 27 4.06 2.06 4.98
C GLU A 27 4.03 3.59 4.93
N MET A 28 2.86 4.19 5.15
CA MET A 28 2.71 5.63 5.26
C MET A 28 3.43 6.18 6.51
N ASN A 29 3.36 5.45 7.63
CA ASN A 29 4.14 5.79 8.83
C ASN A 29 5.65 5.65 8.59
N ASN A 30 6.10 4.62 7.86
CA ASN A 30 7.52 4.48 7.52
C ASN A 30 8.00 5.64 6.65
N CYS A 31 7.19 6.07 5.68
CA CYS A 31 7.50 7.26 4.87
C CYS A 31 7.57 8.51 5.76
N LEU A 32 6.61 8.71 6.66
CA LEU A 32 6.61 9.84 7.59
C LEU A 32 7.86 9.84 8.48
N MET A 33 8.27 8.69 9.01
CA MET A 33 9.48 8.56 9.82
C MET A 33 10.75 8.88 9.02
N ALA A 34 10.81 8.48 7.74
CA ALA A 34 11.91 8.82 6.84
C ALA A 34 11.96 10.33 6.56
N LEU A 35 10.80 10.98 6.35
CA LEU A 35 10.70 12.42 6.12
C LEU A 35 11.04 13.26 7.37
N LEU A 36 10.78 12.73 8.56
CA LEU A 36 11.03 13.41 9.85
C LEU A 36 12.44 13.12 10.41
N GLY A 37 13.20 12.21 9.81
CA GLY A 37 14.57 11.90 10.22
C GLY A 37 15.54 13.06 9.98
N GLU A 38 16.51 13.26 10.88
CA GLU A 38 17.49 14.36 10.80
C GLU A 38 18.54 14.19 9.68
N ASP A 39 18.66 12.99 9.12
CA ASP A 39 19.49 12.75 7.95
C ASP A 39 18.65 13.00 6.70
N GLY A 40 18.84 14.17 6.09
CA GLY A 40 18.29 14.51 4.78
C GLY A 40 18.86 13.59 3.70
N ASP A 41 18.32 12.38 3.64
CA ASP A 41 18.67 11.39 2.63
C ASP A 41 18.11 11.83 1.28
N ASP A 42 18.86 11.55 0.20
CA ASP A 42 18.46 11.76 -1.20
C ASP A 42 17.10 11.09 -1.56
N ASN A 43 16.56 10.25 -0.67
CA ASN A 43 15.27 9.58 -0.75
C ASN A 43 14.07 10.38 -0.21
N THR A 44 14.26 11.65 0.19
CA THR A 44 13.16 12.48 0.70
C THR A 44 12.06 12.66 -0.36
N GLU A 45 12.42 12.91 -1.62
CA GLU A 45 11.43 13.00 -2.72
C GLU A 45 10.70 11.67 -2.98
N GLU A 46 11.40 10.54 -2.87
CA GLU A 46 10.78 9.21 -3.04
C GLU A 46 9.80 8.91 -1.89
N ALA A 47 10.19 9.24 -0.66
CA ALA A 47 9.34 9.08 0.52
C ALA A 47 8.10 9.98 0.45
N GLU A 48 8.23 11.22 -0.03
CA GLU A 48 7.08 12.11 -0.26
C GLU A 48 6.15 11.57 -1.32
N ARG A 49 6.67 11.13 -2.47
CA ARG A 49 5.86 10.55 -3.55
C ARG A 49 5.11 9.31 -3.09
N LYS A 50 5.79 8.41 -2.36
CA LYS A 50 5.18 7.21 -1.80
C LYS A 50 4.10 7.56 -0.77
N PHE A 51 4.36 8.55 0.08
CA PHE A 51 3.37 9.04 1.04
C PHE A 51 2.12 9.60 0.34
N GLN A 52 2.28 10.42 -0.70
CA GLN A 52 1.17 10.96 -1.48
C GLN A 52 0.37 9.85 -2.17
N ALA A 53 1.05 8.86 -2.76
CA ALA A 53 0.40 7.70 -3.38
C ALA A 53 -0.49 6.94 -2.39
N LEU A 54 0.06 6.64 -1.21
CA LEU A 54 -0.64 5.93 -0.14
C LEU A 54 -1.82 6.75 0.39
N LEU A 55 -1.65 8.05 0.58
CA LEU A 55 -2.69 8.95 1.06
C LEU A 55 -3.85 9.08 0.06
N ALA A 56 -3.54 9.26 -1.22
CA ALA A 56 -4.53 9.33 -2.29
C ALA A 56 -5.27 7.99 -2.45
N PHE A 57 -4.54 6.87 -2.36
CA PHE A 57 -5.14 5.54 -2.33
C PHE A 57 -6.11 5.38 -1.16
N LEU A 58 -5.68 5.64 0.08
CA LEU A 58 -6.52 5.49 1.28
C LEU A 58 -7.76 6.39 1.29
N LYS A 59 -7.70 7.55 0.63
CA LYS A 59 -8.83 8.48 0.49
C LYS A 59 -9.77 8.13 -0.66
N SER A 60 -9.33 7.31 -1.62
CA SER A 60 -10.14 6.93 -2.77
C SER A 60 -11.23 5.94 -2.36
N PRO A 61 -12.48 6.09 -2.85
CA PRO A 61 -13.55 5.11 -2.64
C PRO A 61 -13.27 3.76 -3.32
N GLU A 62 -12.42 3.71 -4.34
CA GLU A 62 -11.96 2.46 -4.96
C GLU A 62 -11.13 1.61 -3.99
N SER A 63 -10.43 2.22 -3.03
CA SER A 63 -9.60 1.47 -2.06
C SER A 63 -10.40 0.49 -1.23
N GLN A 64 -11.63 0.84 -0.81
CA GLN A 64 -12.47 -0.08 -0.04
C GLN A 64 -12.90 -1.29 -0.86
N LYS A 65 -13.17 -1.10 -2.16
CA LYS A 65 -13.46 -2.23 -3.07
C LYS A 65 -12.24 -3.12 -3.21
N LEU A 66 -11.06 -2.53 -3.37
CA LEU A 66 -9.80 -3.28 -3.47
C LEU A 66 -9.48 -4.06 -2.19
N VAL A 67 -9.72 -3.48 -1.01
CA VAL A 67 -9.57 -4.14 0.28
C VAL A 67 -10.47 -5.37 0.34
N ASN A 68 -11.76 -5.21 0.05
CA ASN A 68 -12.73 -6.31 0.12
C ASN A 68 -12.39 -7.43 -0.89
N GLU A 69 -12.01 -7.07 -2.11
CA GLU A 69 -11.62 -8.05 -3.14
C GLU A 69 -10.35 -8.79 -2.74
N SER A 70 -9.35 -8.08 -2.23
CA SER A 70 -8.10 -8.68 -1.75
C SER A 70 -8.33 -9.63 -0.58
N GLU A 71 -9.16 -9.24 0.39
CA GLU A 71 -9.54 -10.11 1.51
C GLU A 71 -10.24 -11.38 1.04
N ARG A 72 -11.17 -11.26 0.10
CA ARG A 72 -11.84 -12.40 -0.53
C ARG A 72 -10.85 -13.34 -1.20
N LEU A 73 -9.99 -12.81 -2.07
CA LEU A 73 -8.96 -13.58 -2.79
C LEU A 73 -8.02 -14.31 -1.83
N MET A 74 -7.54 -13.64 -0.78
CA MET A 74 -6.65 -14.26 0.18
C MET A 74 -7.36 -15.31 1.05
N SER A 75 -8.65 -15.12 1.37
CA SER A 75 -9.45 -16.15 2.07
C SER A 75 -9.64 -17.42 1.24
N GLU A 76 -9.56 -17.31 -0.09
CA GLU A 76 -9.58 -18.44 -1.02
C GLU A 76 -8.18 -19.08 -1.18
N GLY A 77 -7.18 -18.61 -0.42
CA GLY A 77 -5.81 -19.12 -0.42
C GLY A 77 -4.92 -18.55 -1.53
N ARG A 78 -5.38 -17.53 -2.25
CA ARG A 78 -4.62 -16.88 -3.32
C ARG A 78 -3.67 -15.83 -2.77
N LYS A 79 -2.52 -15.66 -3.42
CA LYS A 79 -1.59 -14.57 -3.08
C LYS A 79 -1.99 -13.33 -3.84
N VAL A 80 -1.97 -12.19 -3.14
CA VAL A 80 -2.35 -10.91 -3.70
C VAL A 80 -1.18 -9.95 -3.57
N ASN A 81 -0.81 -9.31 -4.67
CA ASN A 81 0.15 -8.21 -4.70
C ASN A 81 -0.54 -6.99 -5.32
N ILE A 82 -0.39 -5.82 -4.70
CA ILE A 82 -1.01 -4.60 -5.19
C ILE A 82 0.10 -3.61 -5.53
N ARG A 83 0.22 -3.22 -6.79
CA ARG A 83 1.15 -2.15 -7.18
C ARG A 83 0.41 -0.82 -7.21
N LEU A 84 0.83 0.12 -6.39
CA LEU A 84 0.36 1.50 -6.40
C LEU A 84 1.30 2.38 -7.23
N TYR A 85 0.73 3.32 -7.97
CA TYR A 85 1.47 4.34 -8.69
C TYR A 85 0.64 5.60 -8.81
N VAL A 86 1.31 6.75 -8.93
CA VAL A 86 0.67 8.06 -9.07
C VAL A 86 0.79 8.49 -10.53
N GLU A 87 -0.36 8.79 -11.15
CA GLU A 87 -0.41 9.35 -12.49
C GLU A 87 -1.11 10.72 -12.42
N GLY A 88 -0.29 11.78 -12.37
CA GLY A 88 -0.80 13.14 -12.12
C GLY A 88 -1.25 13.29 -10.66
N ASP A 89 -2.51 13.67 -10.45
CA ASP A 89 -3.13 13.81 -9.12
C ASP A 89 -3.94 12.57 -8.68
N GLU A 90 -4.01 11.54 -9.53
CA GLU A 90 -4.78 10.32 -9.25
C GLU A 90 -3.87 9.16 -8.85
N ALA A 91 -4.23 8.49 -7.74
CA ALA A 91 -3.64 7.22 -7.36
C ALA A 91 -4.26 6.10 -8.19
N LYS A 92 -3.42 5.35 -8.90
CA LYS A 92 -3.79 4.15 -9.65
C LYS A 92 -3.18 2.92 -9.00
N TYR A 93 -3.79 1.78 -9.28
CA TYR A 93 -3.34 0.51 -8.74
C TYR A 93 -3.52 -0.63 -9.73
N GLU A 94 -2.63 -1.61 -9.64
CA GLU A 94 -2.71 -2.90 -10.31
C GLU A 94 -2.80 -4.00 -9.25
N LEU A 95 -3.71 -4.95 -9.46
CA LEU A 95 -3.90 -6.12 -8.60
C LEU A 95 -3.35 -7.35 -9.33
N GLU A 96 -2.26 -7.90 -8.82
CA GLU A 96 -1.69 -9.18 -9.28
C GLU A 96 -2.13 -10.29 -8.34
N VAL A 97 -2.64 -11.40 -8.91
CA VAL A 97 -3.13 -12.55 -8.15
C VAL A 97 -2.41 -13.80 -8.63
N GLU A 98 -1.79 -14.53 -7.71
CA GLU A 98 -1.12 -15.83 -7.93
C GLU A 98 -1.87 -16.99 -7.27
#